data_AF-U6DTJ2-F1
#
_entry.id   AF-U6DTJ2-F1
#
_cell.length_a   1.000
_cell.length_b   1.000
_cell.length_c   1.000
_cell.angle_alpha   90.00
_cell.angle_beta   90.00
_cell.angle_gamma   90.00
#
_symmetry.space_group_name_H-M   'P 1'
#
loop_
_entity.id
_entity.type
_entity.pdbx_description
1 polymer ?
#
loop_
_entity_poly.entity_id
_entity_poly.type
_entity_poly.pdbx_seq_one_letter_code
_entity_poly.pdbx_strand_id
1 'polypeptide(L)'
;MPGVTVKDVNQQEFVRALAAFLKKSGKLKVPEWVDTVKLAKHKELAPYDENWFYTRAASTARHLYLRGGAGVGSMTKIYGGRQRNGVMPSHFSRGSKSVARRVLQALEGLKM
;
A
#
# COMPACT_ATOMS: atom_id res chain seq x y z
N MET A 1 -29.93 -3.35 11.93
CA MET A 1 -28.81 -4.19 11.47
C MET A 1 -27.70 -4.11 12.51
N PRO A 2 -27.07 -5.24 12.91
CA PRO A 2 -25.87 -5.19 13.75
C PRO A 2 -24.77 -4.38 13.05
N GLY A 3 -23.81 -3.85 13.81
CA GLY A 3 -22.74 -2.99 13.28
C GLY A 3 -21.96 -3.67 12.15
N VAL A 4 -21.82 -3.00 11.02
CA VAL A 4 -21.06 -3.48 9.86
C VAL A 4 -19.56 -3.27 10.11
N THR A 5 -18.76 -4.32 9.97
CA THR A 5 -17.30 -4.26 10.17
C THR A 5 -16.54 -4.29 8.84
N VAL A 6 -15.23 -4.04 8.87
CA VAL A 6 -14.33 -4.12 7.69
C VAL A 6 -14.34 -5.51 7.04
N LYS A 7 -14.76 -6.55 7.77
CA LYS A 7 -14.83 -7.93 7.28
C LYS A 7 -16.08 -8.17 6.43
N ASP A 8 -17.11 -7.33 6.57
CA ASP A 8 -18.43 -7.51 5.96
C ASP A 8 -18.58 -6.70 4.66
N VAL A 9 -17.57 -5.90 4.31
CA VAL A 9 -17.58 -4.99 3.15
C VAL A 9 -16.63 -5.49 2.07
N ASN A 10 -16.98 -5.24 0.80
CA ASN A 10 -16.10 -5.50 -0.33
C ASN A 10 -14.75 -4.80 -0.14
N GLN A 11 -13.66 -5.58 -0.29
CA GLN A 11 -12.31 -5.09 -0.09
C GLN A 11 -11.96 -3.88 -0.97
N GLN A 12 -12.37 -3.91 -2.24
CA GLN A 12 -12.00 -2.87 -3.20
C GLN A 12 -12.73 -1.56 -2.93
N GLU A 13 -14.01 -1.65 -2.56
CA GLU A 13 -14.83 -0.50 -2.20
C GLU A 13 -14.30 0.16 -0.91
N PHE A 14 -14.00 -0.64 0.12
CA PHE A 14 -13.44 -0.15 1.36
C PHE A 14 -12.11 0.60 1.15
N VAL A 15 -11.19 0.01 0.37
CA VAL A 15 -9.88 0.63 0.11
C VAL A 15 -10.03 1.95 -0.66
N ARG A 16 -10.93 2.01 -1.65
CA ARG A 16 -11.20 3.25 -2.40
C ARG A 16 -11.80 4.34 -1.51
N ALA A 17 -12.79 3.98 -0.67
CA ALA A 17 -13.43 4.91 0.25
C ALA A 17 -12.45 5.45 1.30
N LEU A 18 -11.63 4.56 1.89
CA LEU A 18 -10.63 4.95 2.87
C LEU A 18 -9.52 5.81 2.24
N ALA A 19 -9.09 5.51 1.01
CA ALA A 19 -8.13 6.34 0.29
C ALA A 19 -8.68 7.76 0.05
N ALA A 20 -9.95 7.87 -0.37
CA ALA A 20 -10.62 9.16 -0.54
C ALA A 20 -10.74 9.92 0.78
N PHE A 21 -11.04 9.23 1.89
CA PHE A 21 -11.08 9.82 3.22
C PHE A 21 -9.70 10.35 3.65
N LEU A 22 -8.64 9.55 3.48
CA LEU A 22 -7.28 9.96 3.80
C LEU A 22 -6.85 11.18 2.97
N LYS A 23 -7.18 11.22 1.68
CA LYS A 23 -6.93 12.38 0.82
C LYS A 23 -7.67 13.63 1.32
N LYS A 24 -8.96 13.53 1.61
CA LYS A 24 -9.77 14.64 2.13
C LYS A 24 -9.28 15.16 3.48
N SER A 25 -8.80 14.25 4.33
CA SER A 25 -8.31 14.63 5.67
C SER A 25 -7.05 15.49 5.62
N GLY A 26 -6.21 15.34 4.59
CA GLY A 26 -4.93 16.07 4.45
C GLY A 26 -3.88 15.78 5.53
N LYS A 27 -4.17 14.88 6.50
CA LYS A 27 -3.30 14.62 7.65
C LYS A 27 -2.18 13.60 7.35
N LEU A 28 -2.31 12.87 6.24
CA LEU A 28 -1.35 11.84 5.86
C LEU A 28 -0.10 12.47 5.24
N LYS A 29 1.04 12.31 5.90
CA LYS A 29 2.34 12.83 5.42
C LYS A 29 2.79 12.05 4.18
N VAL A 30 2.64 12.66 3.01
CA VAL A 30 3.10 12.11 1.73
C VAL A 30 4.59 12.46 1.56
N PRO A 31 5.47 11.47 1.30
CA PRO A 31 6.87 11.75 0.98
C PRO A 31 7.04 12.53 -0.33
N GLU A 32 8.03 13.42 -0.40
CA GLU A 32 8.32 14.26 -1.57
C GLU A 32 8.61 13.45 -2.84
N TRP A 33 9.25 12.29 -2.71
CA TRP A 33 9.64 11.47 -3.85
C TRP A 33 8.49 10.67 -4.48
N VAL A 34 7.26 10.76 -3.96
CA VAL A 34 6.12 9.91 -4.37
C VAL A 34 5.84 9.96 -5.88
N ASP A 35 6.09 11.10 -6.52
CA ASP A 35 5.79 11.31 -7.94
C ASP A 35 6.89 10.78 -8.87
N THR A 36 8.07 10.47 -8.34
CA THR A 36 9.25 10.11 -9.14
C THR A 36 9.59 8.62 -9.10
N VAL A 37 9.03 7.88 -8.14
CA VAL A 37 9.48 6.52 -7.84
C VAL A 37 8.58 5.44 -8.44
N LYS A 38 9.18 4.27 -8.64
CA LYS A 38 8.44 3.02 -8.84
C LYS A 38 8.15 2.34 -7.52
N LEU A 39 7.00 1.66 -7.44
CA LEU A 39 6.56 0.94 -6.24
C LEU A 39 7.46 -0.24 -5.84
N ALA A 40 8.17 -0.83 -6.81
CA ALA A 40 9.04 -1.97 -6.61
C ALA A 40 10.01 -2.12 -7.78
N LYS A 41 11.12 -2.84 -7.54
CA LYS A 41 12.14 -3.14 -8.57
C LYS A 41 11.56 -3.89 -9.79
N HIS A 42 10.48 -4.66 -9.56
CA HIS A 42 9.81 -5.47 -10.57
C HIS A 42 8.79 -4.72 -11.42
N LYS A 43 8.55 -3.46 -11.10
CA LYS A 43 7.74 -2.60 -11.95
C LYS A 43 8.67 -1.90 -12.94
N GLU A 44 8.32 -1.97 -14.21
CA GLU A 44 9.04 -1.27 -15.28
C GLU A 44 8.76 0.23 -15.23
N LEU A 45 7.48 0.58 -15.00
CA LEU A 45 6.97 1.95 -14.96
C LEU A 45 6.52 2.37 -13.55
N ALA A 46 6.43 3.69 -13.36
CA ALA A 46 5.84 4.30 -12.17
C ALA A 46 4.30 4.14 -12.19
N PRO A 47 3.63 4.28 -11.03
CA PRO A 47 2.16 4.29 -10.98
C PRO A 47 1.60 5.44 -11.81
N TYR A 48 0.55 5.16 -12.60
CA TYR A 48 -0.18 6.17 -13.35
C TYR A 48 -1.16 6.99 -12.49
N ASP A 49 -1.63 6.40 -11.38
CA ASP A 49 -2.49 7.10 -10.43
C ASP A 49 -1.63 7.94 -9.49
N GLU A 50 -1.74 9.26 -9.56
CA GLU A 50 -1.07 10.21 -8.67
C GLU A 50 -1.43 9.97 -7.18
N ASN A 51 -2.62 9.41 -6.91
CA ASN A 51 -3.11 9.15 -5.56
C ASN A 51 -2.72 7.76 -5.03
N TRP A 52 -1.76 7.08 -5.69
CA TRP A 52 -1.37 5.73 -5.35
C TRP A 52 -0.95 5.58 -3.88
N PHE A 53 -0.35 6.63 -3.28
CA PHE A 53 0.13 6.58 -1.90
C PHE A 53 -1.03 6.45 -0.89
N TYR A 54 -2.16 7.12 -1.14
CA TYR A 54 -3.37 7.01 -0.32
C TYR A 54 -4.01 5.63 -0.46
N THR A 55 -4.10 5.12 -1.70
CA THR A 55 -4.59 3.76 -1.97
C THR A 55 -3.71 2.72 -1.26
N ARG A 56 -2.38 2.93 -1.26
CA ARG A 56 -1.43 2.05 -0.60
C ARG A 56 -1.57 2.09 0.91
N ALA A 57 -1.73 3.26 1.50
CA ALA A 57 -1.97 3.44 2.93
C ALA A 57 -3.29 2.76 3.36
N ALA A 58 -4.37 2.98 2.63
CA ALA A 58 -5.66 2.36 2.90
C ALA A 58 -5.60 0.82 2.83
N SER A 59 -4.94 0.27 1.81
CA SER A 59 -4.74 -1.18 1.69
C SER A 59 -3.89 -1.74 2.84
N THR A 60 -2.87 -1.01 3.26
CA THR A 60 -1.97 -1.41 4.36
C THR A 60 -2.71 -1.40 5.69
N ALA A 61 -3.49 -0.35 5.97
CA ALA A 61 -4.31 -0.23 7.18
C ALA A 61 -5.33 -1.37 7.29
N ARG A 62 -6.04 -1.69 6.19
CA ARG A 62 -6.94 -2.85 6.14
C ARG A 62 -6.20 -4.16 6.42
N HIS A 63 -5.01 -4.34 5.84
CA HIS A 63 -4.25 -5.56 6.03
C HIS A 63 -3.82 -5.73 7.49
N LEU A 64 -3.33 -4.67 8.14
CA LEU A 64 -2.97 -4.67 9.56
C LEU A 64 -4.16 -5.01 10.46
N TYR A 65 -5.33 -4.44 10.16
CA TYR A 65 -6.56 -4.73 10.90
C TYR A 65 -6.95 -6.22 10.83
N LEU A 66 -6.78 -6.86 9.66
CA LEU A 66 -7.15 -8.27 9.47
C LEU A 66 -6.06 -9.25 9.91
N ARG A 67 -4.80 -8.86 9.76
CA ARG A 67 -3.60 -9.66 10.02
C ARG A 67 -2.69 -8.83 10.92
N GLY A 68 -2.97 -8.87 12.22
CA GLY A 68 -2.14 -8.23 13.24
C GLY A 68 -0.68 -8.69 13.15
N GLY A 69 0.25 -7.84 13.58
CA GLY A 69 1.69 -8.16 13.61
C GLY A 69 2.41 -8.11 12.25
N ALA A 70 1.79 -7.56 11.19
CA ALA A 70 2.42 -7.44 9.88
C ALA A 70 3.43 -6.27 9.82
N GLY A 71 4.73 -6.58 9.81
CA GLY A 71 5.80 -5.59 9.63
C GLY A 71 6.20 -5.33 8.17
N VAL A 72 7.25 -4.51 7.97
CA VAL A 72 7.79 -4.14 6.64
C VAL A 72 8.11 -5.38 5.79
N GLY A 73 8.71 -6.42 6.38
CA GLY A 73 9.07 -7.65 5.67
C GLY A 73 7.85 -8.37 5.08
N SER A 74 6.78 -8.52 5.87
CA SER A 74 5.51 -9.10 5.42
C SER A 74 4.90 -8.27 4.29
N MET A 75 4.87 -6.95 4.48
CA MET A 75 4.32 -6.00 3.51
C MET A 75 5.03 -6.06 2.16
N THR A 76 6.36 -6.21 2.16
CA THR A 76 7.11 -6.39 0.90
C THR A 76 6.87 -7.73 0.21
N LYS A 77 6.42 -8.76 0.93
CA LYS A 77 6.05 -10.05 0.34
C LYS A 77 4.65 -9.97 -0.27
N ILE A 78 3.69 -9.40 0.46
CA ILE A 78 2.29 -9.21 0.01
C ILE A 78 2.24 -8.38 -1.27
N TYR A 79 2.99 -7.28 -1.29
CA TYR A 79 3.07 -6.41 -2.45
C TYR A 79 4.26 -6.73 -3.37
N GLY A 80 4.80 -7.94 -3.24
CA GLY A 80 5.74 -8.49 -4.21
C GLY A 80 5.03 -8.84 -5.52
N GLY A 81 5.82 -9.26 -6.50
CA GLY A 81 5.28 -9.60 -7.80
C GLY A 81 6.30 -10.31 -8.68
N ARG A 82 5.86 -10.68 -9.88
CA ARG A 82 6.71 -11.29 -10.89
C ARG A 82 7.65 -10.25 -11.49
N GLN A 83 8.96 -10.50 -11.40
CA GLN A 83 10.01 -9.74 -12.06
C GLN A 83 10.24 -10.30 -13.46
N ARG A 84 10.23 -9.41 -14.46
CA ARG A 84 10.78 -9.71 -15.78
C ARG A 84 12.30 -9.50 -15.74
N ASN A 85 13.06 -10.53 -16.09
CA ASN A 85 14.54 -10.50 -16.13
C ASN A 85 15.04 -10.40 -17.58
N GLY A 86 14.30 -9.70 -18.45
CA GLY A 86 14.59 -9.65 -19.89
C GLY A 86 14.45 -11.02 -20.55
N VAL A 87 15.58 -11.59 -20.98
CA VAL A 87 15.67 -12.90 -21.63
C VAL A 87 15.64 -14.07 -20.64
N MET A 88 15.99 -13.84 -19.37
CA MET A 88 16.01 -14.90 -18.35
C MET A 88 14.61 -15.19 -17.80
N PRO A 89 14.37 -16.41 -17.25
CA PRO A 89 13.10 -16.76 -16.64
C PRO A 89 12.63 -15.77 -15.58
N SER A 90 11.30 -15.63 -15.50
CA SER A 90 10.67 -14.74 -14.53
C SER A 90 10.72 -15.33 -13.12
N HIS A 91 11.10 -14.52 -12.14
CA HIS A 91 11.13 -14.90 -10.73
C HIS A 91 10.32 -13.95 -9.87
N PHE A 92 9.95 -14.38 -8.67
CA PHE A 92 9.33 -13.50 -7.68
C PHE A 92 10.34 -12.50 -7.14
N SER A 93 9.94 -11.23 -7.09
CA SER A 93 10.66 -10.19 -6.37
C SER A 93 9.76 -9.53 -5.34
N ARG A 94 10.34 -9.26 -4.17
CA ARG A 94 9.70 -8.46 -3.13
C ARG A 94 9.44 -7.03 -3.61
N GLY A 95 8.44 -6.40 -2.99
CA GLY A 95 8.13 -4.98 -3.16
C GLY A 95 9.17 -4.07 -2.50
N SER A 96 9.07 -2.76 -2.75
CA SER A 96 10.00 -1.80 -2.14
C SER A 96 9.85 -1.72 -0.62
N LYS A 97 10.96 -1.93 0.09
CA LYS A 97 11.03 -1.76 1.55
C LYS A 97 10.86 -0.30 1.97
N SER A 98 11.37 0.65 1.18
CA SER A 98 11.27 2.08 1.51
C SER A 98 9.81 2.56 1.47
N VAL A 99 9.08 2.18 0.42
CA VAL A 99 7.66 2.49 0.28
C VAL A 99 6.85 1.86 1.41
N ALA A 100 7.03 0.56 1.67
CA ALA A 100 6.32 -0.10 2.75
C ALA A 100 6.58 0.54 4.12
N ARG A 101 7.83 0.89 4.42
CA ARG A 101 8.20 1.56 5.67
C ARG A 101 7.57 2.95 5.79
N ARG A 102 7.62 3.78 4.75
CA ARG A 102 7.04 5.13 4.80
C ARG A 102 5.53 5.12 4.94
N VAL A 103 4.85 4.16 4.31
CA VAL A 103 3.40 3.99 4.49
C VAL A 103 3.08 3.65 5.95
N LEU A 104 3.81 2.72 6.57
CA LEU A 104 3.60 2.36 7.97
C LEU A 104 3.87 3.55 8.92
N GLN A 105 4.96 4.29 8.71
CA GLN A 105 5.28 5.49 9.48
C GLN A 105 4.23 6.60 9.31
N ALA A 106 3.68 6.76 8.09
CA ALA A 106 2.63 7.73 7.83
C ALA A 106 1.32 7.36 8.55
N LEU A 107 0.98 6.07 8.61
CA LEU A 107 -0.17 5.57 9.37
C LEU A 107 0.02 5.71 10.88
N GLU A 108 1.21 5.42 11.40
CA GLU A 108 1.55 5.63 12.81
C GLU A 108 1.40 7.11 13.22
N GLY A 109 1.82 8.05 12.34
CA GLY A 109 1.63 9.48 12.57
C GLY A 109 0.17 9.92 12.66
N LEU A 110 -0.76 9.15 12.10
CA LEU A 110 -2.21 9.37 12.20
C LEU A 110 -2.83 8.75 13.47
N LYS A 111 -2.04 8.02 14.28
CA LYS A 111 -2.48 7.23 15.44
C LYS A 111 -3.61 6.25 15.07
N MET A 112 -3.50 5.61 13.91
CA MET A 112 -4.39 4.54 13.44
C MET A 112 -3.83 3.16 13.72
#